data_AF-A0A935W628-F1
#
_entry.id   AF-A0A935W628-F1
#
_cell.length_a   1.000
_cell.length_b   1.000
_cell.length_c   1.000
_cell.angle_alpha   90.00
_cell.angle_beta   90.00
_cell.angle_gamma   90.00
#
_symmetry.space_group_name_H-M   'P 1'
#
loop_
_entity.id
_entity.type
_entity.pdbx_description
1 polymer ?
#
loop_
_entity_poly.entity_id
_entity_poly.type
_entity_poly.pdbx_seq_one_letter_code
_entity_poly.pdbx_strand_id
1 'polypeptide(L)'
;MDSPPILTVTDAEILSKLVDETILVVSANSTDSDLMTKAVSLLKSGQESSFIGALLNNFELQNSYGSYYKYAYIYARNGQNQNGKSKVKSKSELEKPK
;
A
#
# COMPACT_ATOMS: atom_id res chain seq x y z
N MET A 1 16.14 15.53 19.10
CA MET A 1 17.36 15.88 18.34
C MET A 1 17.14 15.46 16.90
N ASP A 2 17.61 16.22 15.92
CA ASP A 2 17.57 15.81 14.50
C ASP A 2 18.92 15.24 14.11
N SER A 3 18.94 14.23 13.23
CA SER A 3 20.14 13.50 12.85
C SER A 3 20.17 13.22 11.35
N PRO A 4 21.35 13.18 10.72
CA PRO A 4 21.49 12.74 9.34
C PRO A 4 21.03 11.27 9.17
N PRO A 5 20.80 10.79 7.93
CA PRO A 5 20.31 9.43 7.72
C PRO A 5 21.28 8.37 8.26
N ILE A 6 20.77 7.46 9.10
CA ILE A 6 21.56 6.45 9.84
C ILE A 6 22.37 5.51 8.95
N LEU A 7 21.91 5.28 7.72
CA LEU A 7 22.61 4.40 6.77
C LEU A 7 23.82 5.07 6.12
N THR A 8 23.83 6.40 6.06
CA THR A 8 24.90 7.19 5.43
C THR A 8 25.89 7.73 6.44
N VAL A 9 25.45 7.97 7.69
CA VAL A 9 26.24 8.62 8.73
C VAL A 9 25.98 7.96 10.08
N THR A 10 27.04 7.80 10.87
CA THR A 10 27.00 7.13 12.19
C THR A 10 26.45 8.02 13.30
N ASP A 11 26.30 9.34 13.08
CA ASP A 11 25.85 10.31 14.10
C ASP A 11 24.50 9.93 14.70
N ALA A 12 23.57 9.41 13.90
CA ALA A 12 22.26 8.95 14.38
C ALA A 12 22.37 7.81 15.39
N GLU A 13 23.33 6.90 15.23
CA GLU A 13 23.56 5.77 16.16
C GLU A 13 24.24 6.25 17.47
N ILE A 14 25.08 7.27 17.39
CA ILE A 14 25.70 7.86 18.58
C ILE A 14 24.66 8.65 19.37
N LEU A 15 23.89 9.49 18.68
CA LEU A 15 22.83 10.30 19.30
C LEU A 15 21.73 9.43 19.92
N SER A 16 21.38 8.29 19.30
CA SER A 16 20.39 7.38 19.87
C SER A 16 20.79 6.80 21.23
N LYS A 17 22.09 6.77 21.56
CA LYS A 17 22.60 6.31 22.87
C LYS A 17 22.59 7.41 23.93
N LEU A 18 22.33 8.67 23.54
CA LEU A 18 22.32 9.84 24.43
C LEU A 18 20.91 10.34 24.73
N VAL A 19 19.89 9.77 24.09
CA VAL A 19 18.48 10.13 24.26
C VAL A 19 17.70 8.95 24.84
N ASP A 20 16.62 9.25 25.54
CA ASP A 20 15.74 8.22 26.11
C ASP A 20 14.99 7.45 25.02
N GLU A 21 14.54 8.15 23.97
CA GLU A 21 13.71 7.58 22.91
C GLU A 21 14.12 8.09 21.51
N THR A 22 14.08 7.18 20.53
CA THR A 22 14.42 7.41 19.13
C THR A 22 13.32 6.88 18.21
N ILE A 23 12.89 7.70 17.24
CA ILE A 23 11.93 7.33 16.19
C ILE A 23 12.65 7.33 14.85
N LEU A 24 12.45 6.27 14.06
CA LEU A 24 12.97 6.18 12.69
C LEU A 24 11.93 6.69 11.68
N VAL A 25 12.23 7.76 10.95
CA VAL A 25 11.37 8.21 9.86
C VAL A 25 11.80 7.52 8.56
N VAL A 26 10.86 6.86 7.87
CA VAL A 26 11.10 6.09 6.64
C VAL A 26 10.23 6.62 5.52
N SER A 27 10.79 6.83 4.34
CA SER A 27 10.03 7.26 3.16
C SER A 27 9.50 6.06 2.38
N ALA A 28 8.17 5.91 2.32
CA ALA A 28 7.50 4.70 1.82
C ALA A 28 7.81 4.34 0.36
N ASN A 29 8.06 5.35 -0.47
CA ASN A 29 8.25 5.18 -1.92
C ASN A 29 9.73 5.31 -2.35
N SER A 30 10.65 5.50 -1.41
CA SER A 30 12.06 5.77 -1.71
C SER A 30 13.03 4.88 -0.94
N THR A 31 12.59 4.24 0.15
CA THR A 31 13.45 3.43 1.00
C THR A 31 13.13 1.95 0.81
N ASP A 32 14.11 1.18 0.35
CA ASP A 32 14.00 -0.28 0.26
C ASP A 32 13.81 -0.91 1.65
N SER A 33 13.01 -1.99 1.71
CA SER A 33 12.72 -2.71 2.95
C SER A 33 13.99 -3.21 3.63
N ASP A 34 14.97 -3.68 2.87
CA ASP A 34 16.23 -4.21 3.40
C ASP A 34 17.05 -3.12 4.08
N LEU A 35 17.03 -1.91 3.53
CA LEU A 35 17.67 -0.73 4.12
C LEU A 35 17.00 -0.34 5.42
N MET A 36 15.66 -0.39 5.48
CA MET A 36 14.91 -0.19 6.71
C MET A 36 15.28 -1.24 7.77
N THR A 37 15.31 -2.52 7.42
CA THR A 37 15.68 -3.60 8.35
C THR A 37 17.08 -3.40 8.91
N LYS A 38 18.03 -2.99 8.07
CA LYS A 38 19.40 -2.68 8.49
C LYS A 38 19.45 -1.49 9.44
N ALA A 39 18.73 -0.42 9.16
CA ALA A 39 18.63 0.75 10.03
C ALA A 39 18.07 0.39 11.42
N VAL A 40 17.01 -0.42 11.47
CA VAL A 40 16.43 -0.90 12.73
C VAL A 40 17.42 -1.78 13.50
N SER A 41 18.16 -2.65 12.81
CA SER A 41 19.19 -3.49 13.45
C SER A 41 20.29 -2.65 14.10
N LEU A 42 20.71 -1.56 13.46
CA LEU A 42 21.71 -0.64 14.02
C LEU A 42 21.18 0.03 15.29
N LEU A 43 19.97 0.61 15.23
CA LEU A 43 19.34 1.26 16.38
C LEU A 43 19.10 0.31 17.56
N LYS A 44 18.83 -0.96 17.29
CA LYS A 44 18.60 -2.00 18.33
C LYS A 44 19.87 -2.63 18.88
N SER A 45 21.00 -2.52 18.20
CA SER A 45 22.26 -3.14 18.63
C SER A 45 22.92 -2.47 19.85
N GLY A 46 22.44 -1.30 20.28
CA GLY A 46 22.87 -0.63 21.49
C GLY A 46 22.43 -1.38 22.76
N GLN A 47 23.25 -1.31 23.83
CA GLN A 47 22.95 -1.93 25.13
C GLN A 47 21.66 -1.40 25.78
N GLU A 48 21.31 -0.14 25.52
CA GLU A 48 20.06 0.52 25.93
C GLU A 48 19.36 0.98 24.64
N SER A 49 18.53 0.12 24.05
CA SER A 49 17.82 0.43 22.80
C SER A 49 16.73 1.46 23.07
N SER A 50 17.00 2.73 22.76
CA SER A 50 16.02 3.83 22.77
C SER A 50 14.99 3.75 21.62
N PHE A 51 15.07 2.74 20.75
CA PHE A 51 14.21 2.64 19.57
C PHE A 51 12.77 2.23 19.91
N ILE A 52 11.84 3.18 19.80
CA ILE A 52 10.41 2.98 20.07
C ILE A 52 9.60 2.59 18.83
N GLY A 53 10.02 2.96 17.63
CA GLY A 53 9.30 2.60 16.41
C GLY A 53 9.67 3.40 15.16
N ALA A 54 8.98 3.10 14.07
CA ALA A 54 9.17 3.77 12.78
C ALA A 54 7.92 4.54 12.33
N LEU A 55 8.14 5.72 11.77
CA LEU A 55 7.12 6.56 11.15
C LEU A 55 7.27 6.50 9.63
N LEU A 56 6.27 5.93 8.98
CA LEU A 56 6.22 5.86 7.52
C LEU A 56 5.70 7.19 6.95
N ASN A 57 6.50 7.85 6.14
CA ASN A 57 6.19 9.12 5.50
C ASN A 57 6.15 8.99 3.97
N ASN A 58 5.58 9.98 3.26
CA ASN A 58 5.47 10.02 1.81
C ASN A 58 4.77 8.79 1.19
N PHE A 59 3.75 8.27 1.89
CA PHE A 59 2.95 7.16 1.40
C PHE A 59 1.85 7.66 0.46
N GLU A 60 1.88 7.23 -0.80
CA GLU A 60 0.86 7.58 -1.81
C GLU A 60 -0.19 6.45 -1.94
N LEU A 61 -1.39 6.71 -1.43
CA LEU A 61 -2.52 5.76 -1.47
C LEU A 61 -3.01 5.43 -2.89
N GLN A 62 -2.84 6.35 -3.85
CA GLN A 62 -3.40 6.20 -5.21
C GLN A 62 -2.85 5.00 -5.97
N ASN A 63 -1.58 4.63 -5.75
CA ASN A 63 -0.95 3.55 -6.51
C ASN A 63 -1.30 2.15 -5.97
N SER A 64 -1.58 1.98 -4.67
CA SER A 64 -1.89 0.67 -4.09
C SER A 64 -3.37 0.33 -4.09
N TYR A 65 -4.26 1.27 -3.77
CA TYR A 65 -5.70 0.98 -3.65
C TYR A 65 -6.46 1.19 -4.95
N GLY A 66 -6.07 2.19 -5.77
CA GLY A 66 -6.78 2.53 -7.00
C GLY A 66 -6.87 1.38 -8.00
N SER A 67 -5.79 0.60 -8.14
CA SER A 67 -5.74 -0.55 -9.05
C SER A 67 -6.64 -1.70 -8.59
N TYR A 68 -6.65 -2.02 -7.29
CA TYR A 68 -7.46 -3.12 -6.75
C TYR A 68 -8.97 -2.85 -6.91
N TYR A 69 -9.41 -1.63 -6.60
CA TYR A 69 -10.80 -1.22 -6.80
C TYR A 69 -11.18 -1.17 -8.29
N LYS A 70 -10.26 -0.74 -9.16
CA LYS A 70 -10.51 -0.72 -10.61
C LYS A 70 -10.70 -2.11 -11.18
N TYR A 71 -9.89 -3.10 -10.76
CA TYR A 71 -10.09 -4.50 -11.16
C TYR A 71 -11.43 -5.03 -10.67
N ALA A 72 -11.75 -4.88 -9.38
CA ALA A 72 -13.02 -5.32 -8.81
C ALA A 72 -14.23 -4.70 -9.54
N TYR A 73 -14.15 -3.40 -9.87
CA TYR A 73 -15.17 -2.68 -10.61
C TYR A 73 -15.35 -3.20 -12.04
N ILE A 74 -14.26 -3.50 -12.75
CA ILE A 74 -14.31 -4.07 -14.10
C ILE A 74 -14.94 -5.46 -14.08
N TYR A 75 -14.60 -6.31 -13.11
CA TYR A 75 -15.23 -7.63 -12.96
C TYR A 75 -16.72 -7.53 -12.64
N ALA A 76 -17.11 -6.64 -11.71
CA ALA A 76 -18.51 -6.40 -11.38
C ALA A 76 -19.32 -5.87 -12.58
N ARG A 77 -18.73 -4.98 -13.38
CA ARG A 77 -19.35 -4.43 -14.59
C ARG A 77 -19.49 -5.47 -15.71
N ASN A 78 -18.48 -6.33 -15.89
CA ASN A 78 -18.53 -7.38 -16.91
C ASN A 78 -19.51 -8.52 -16.58
N GLY A 79 -19.83 -8.72 -15.29
CA GLY A 79 -20.86 -9.67 -14.86
C GLY A 79 -22.29 -9.29 -15.22
N GLN A 80 -22.59 -8.00 -15.45
CA GLN A 80 -23.96 -7.54 -15.76
C GLN A 80 -24.32 -7.60 -17.25
N ASN A 81 -23.33 -7.70 -18.15
CA ASN A 81 -23.57 -7.67 -19.60
C ASN A 81 -24.00 -9.01 -20.23
N GLN A 82 -24.27 -10.05 -19.43
CA GLN A 82 -24.70 -11.37 -19.93
C GLN A 82 -26.22 -11.64 -19.84
N ASN A 83 -27.04 -10.72 -19.31
CA ASN A 83 -28.49 -10.93 -19.13
C ASN A 83 -29.40 -10.19 -20.13
N GLY A 84 -28.86 -9.73 -21.27
CA GLY A 84 -29.57 -8.84 -22.20
C GLY A 84 -29.83 -9.35 -23.62
N LYS A 85 -29.92 -10.66 -23.87
CA LYS A 85 -30.28 -11.18 -25.21
C LYS A 85 -31.73 -11.67 -25.27
N SER A 86 -32.57 -10.77 -25.76
CA SER A 86 -33.96 -10.87 -26.20
C SER A 86 -34.36 -12.18 -26.89
N LYS A 87 -35.52 -12.73 -26.51
CA LYS A 87 -36.45 -13.44 -27.42
C LYS A 87 -37.89 -13.01 -27.10
N VAL A 88 -38.31 -11.85 -27.60
CA VAL A 88 -39.73 -11.54 -27.75
C VAL A 88 -40.17 -12.17 -29.07
N LYS A 89 -40.90 -13.31 -29.00
CA LYS A 89 -41.56 -13.91 -30.16
C LYS A 89 -42.74 -13.01 -30.55
N SER A 90 -42.69 -12.40 -31.74
CA SER A 90 -43.81 -11.68 -32.33
C SER A 90 -44.92 -12.66 -32.73
N LYS A 91 -46.14 -12.34 -32.29
CA LYS A 91 -47.34 -13.17 -32.29
C LYS A 91 -48.13 -13.04 -33.60
N SER A 92 -47.51 -13.34 -34.76
CA SER A 92 -48.14 -13.16 -36.08
C SER A 92 -48.49 -14.47 -36.82
N GLU A 93 -48.65 -15.60 -36.11
CA GLU A 93 -48.92 -16.90 -36.76
C GLU A 93 -50.10 -17.68 -36.16
N LEU A 94 -50.95 -17.02 -35.37
CA LEU A 94 -52.28 -17.52 -35.01
C LEU A 94 -53.33 -16.63 -35.69
N GLU A 95 -53.76 -17.02 -36.89
CA GLU A 95 -55.10 -16.89 -37.47
C GLU A 95 -55.00 -16.93 -39.00
N LYS A 96 -55.10 -18.13 -39.57
CA LYS A 96 -55.61 -18.30 -40.94
C LYS A 96 -57.03 -18.87 -40.81
N PRO A 97 -58.09 -18.14 -41.21
CA PRO A 97 -59.39 -18.76 -41.40
C PRO A 97 -59.34 -19.65 -42.65
N LYS A 98 -59.95 -20.83 -42.55
CA LYS A 98 -60.40 -21.63 -43.70
C LYS A 98 -61.71 -21.05 -44.22
#